data_AF-A0A929FCQ4-F1
#
_entry.id   AF-A0A929FCQ4-F1
#
_cell.length_a   1.000
_cell.length_b   1.000
_cell.length_c   1.000
_cell.angle_alpha   90.00
_cell.angle_beta   90.00
_cell.angle_gamma   90.00
#
_symmetry.space_group_name_H-M   'P 1'
#
loop_
_entity.id
_entity.type
_entity.pdbx_description
1 polymer ?
#
loop_
_entity_poly.entity_id
_entity_poly.type
_entity_poly.pdbx_seq_one_letter_code
_entity_poly.pdbx_strand_id
1 'polypeptide(L)'
;YKFVSQTSWRSMLARGLSPLDYGKLYVAKFKADGTGEWLELTIRNPQLKAKFKDQGELLVFARVAADILGATPMDRPEWTTVAPDGAIFWALTNNSRRTETGPASPLAPNPDGHILRMVDSNNHTGTRFTWTIPFIAEETHEDGDETTFSDPDALWADPDGRLFIGTDGGQKKDLNNQLLVADPATGAISRLFTGVAGDEITGVTVTPDRKNLFTNTQHPGNGNPTATNFPAPTDGVTIPRDSTIVITKKNGGIVGS
;
A
#
# COMPACT_ATOMS: atom_id res chain seq x y z
N TYR A 1 4.32 6.38 8.21
CA TYR A 1 5.11 7.62 8.43
C TYR A 1 4.70 8.66 7.41
N LYS A 2 5.04 9.93 7.62
CA LYS A 2 4.81 11.03 6.67
C LYS A 2 6.00 11.99 6.71
N PHE A 3 6.58 12.31 5.56
CA PHE A 3 7.60 13.35 5.46
C PHE A 3 7.01 14.59 4.78
N VAL A 4 7.28 15.76 5.36
CA VAL A 4 6.87 17.06 4.79
C VAL A 4 8.11 17.92 4.61
N SER A 5 8.40 18.32 3.36
CA SER A 5 9.53 19.21 3.06
C SER A 5 9.38 20.56 3.77
N GLN A 6 10.51 21.20 4.09
CA GLN A 6 10.54 22.46 4.85
C GLN A 6 9.83 23.61 4.13
N THR A 7 9.86 23.59 2.80
CA THR A 7 9.16 24.53 1.93
C THR A 7 8.70 23.83 0.65
N SER A 8 8.07 24.57 -0.27
CA SER A 8 7.64 24.05 -1.56
C SER A 8 8.79 23.39 -2.31
N TRP A 9 8.56 22.16 -2.78
CA TRP A 9 9.57 21.40 -3.54
C TRP A 9 10.05 22.17 -4.79
N ARG A 10 9.16 22.95 -5.43
CA ARG A 10 9.51 23.79 -6.58
C ARG A 10 10.53 24.86 -6.21
N SER A 11 10.36 25.50 -5.05
CA SER A 11 11.29 26.52 -4.53
C SER A 11 12.63 25.90 -4.16
N MET A 12 12.64 24.71 -3.55
CA MET A 12 13.87 23.99 -3.20
C MET A 12 14.66 23.61 -4.46
N LEU A 13 14.01 23.02 -5.46
CA LEU A 13 14.67 22.68 -6.73
C LEU A 13 15.20 23.92 -7.46
N ALA A 14 14.44 25.03 -7.47
CA ALA A 14 14.90 26.29 -8.07
C ALA A 14 16.16 26.87 -7.38
N ARG A 15 16.42 26.47 -6.14
CA ARG A 15 17.62 26.84 -5.36
C ARG A 15 18.72 25.77 -5.41
N GLY A 16 18.56 24.70 -6.18
CA GLY A 16 19.52 23.59 -6.25
C GLY A 16 19.54 22.70 -4.99
N LEU A 17 18.46 22.70 -4.20
CA LEU A 17 18.34 21.89 -2.99
C LEU A 17 17.38 20.71 -3.23
N SER A 18 17.74 19.54 -2.69
CA SER A 18 16.84 18.39 -2.65
C SER A 18 15.65 18.70 -1.72
N PRO A 19 14.39 18.48 -2.17
CA PRO A 19 13.22 18.66 -1.33
C PRO A 19 13.10 17.61 -0.23
N LEU A 20 13.93 16.56 -0.25
CA LEU A 20 13.91 15.45 0.69
C LEU A 20 14.94 15.60 1.82
N ASP A 21 15.86 16.56 1.73
CA ASP A 21 16.93 16.74 2.71
C ASP A 21 16.51 17.57 3.92
N TYR A 22 15.53 18.47 3.72
CA TYR A 22 15.07 19.42 4.73
C TYR A 22 13.57 19.30 4.90
N GLY A 23 13.14 18.92 6.09
CA GLY A 23 11.73 18.74 6.38
C GLY A 23 11.49 18.18 7.76
N LYS A 24 10.29 17.63 7.92
CA LYS A 24 9.82 17.03 9.17
C LYS A 24 9.32 15.63 8.89
N LEU A 25 9.79 14.68 9.69
CA LEU A 25 9.28 13.31 9.68
C LEU A 25 8.23 13.16 10.79
N TYR A 26 7.13 12.54 10.45
CA TYR A 26 6.02 12.25 11.34
C TYR A 26 5.69 10.76 11.36
N VAL A 27 5.13 10.31 12.48
CA VAL A 27 4.50 9.00 12.61
C VAL A 27 3.03 9.14 12.99
N ALA A 28 2.19 8.21 12.54
CA ALA A 28 0.75 8.25 12.76
C ALA A 28 0.38 7.69 14.14
N LYS A 29 -0.62 8.31 14.78
CA LYS A 29 -1.38 7.75 15.89
C LYS A 29 -2.86 7.80 15.54
N PHE A 30 -3.47 6.63 15.42
CA PHE A 30 -4.89 6.44 15.12
C PHE A 30 -5.70 6.36 16.41
N LYS A 31 -6.88 6.97 16.41
CA LYS A 31 -7.85 6.98 17.52
C LYS A 31 -9.10 6.20 17.10
N ALA A 32 -9.75 5.54 18.06
CA ALA A 32 -10.92 4.69 17.80
C ALA A 32 -12.15 5.44 17.25
N ASP A 33 -12.17 6.77 17.34
CA ASP A 33 -13.25 7.64 16.85
C ASP A 33 -13.16 7.99 15.36
N GLY A 34 -12.27 7.32 14.60
CA GLY A 34 -12.04 7.60 13.19
C GLY A 34 -11.16 8.83 12.93
N THR A 35 -10.55 9.41 13.97
CA THR A 35 -9.57 10.50 13.84
C THR A 35 -8.15 10.00 14.13
N GLY A 36 -7.17 10.83 13.81
CA GLY A 36 -5.78 10.59 14.20
C GLY A 36 -4.91 11.82 14.09
N GLU A 37 -3.66 11.66 14.50
CA GLU A 37 -2.67 12.72 14.55
C GLU A 37 -1.30 12.27 14.05
N TRP A 38 -0.57 13.23 13.49
CA TRP A 38 0.82 13.08 13.06
C TRP A 38 1.74 13.60 14.17
N LEU A 39 2.51 12.69 14.76
CA LEU A 39 3.47 12.98 15.82
C LEU A 39 4.84 13.30 15.20
N GLU A 40 5.36 14.51 15.40
CA GLU A 40 6.65 14.93 14.83
C GLU A 40 7.82 14.20 15.52
N LEU A 41 8.65 13.52 14.73
CA LEU A 41 9.88 12.86 15.19
C LEU A 41 11.03 13.88 15.20
N THR A 42 11.12 14.62 16.30
CA THR A 42 12.06 15.75 16.44
C THR A 42 12.84 15.70 17.74
N ILE A 43 14.15 15.99 17.69
CA ILE A 43 15.02 16.06 18.86
C ILE A 43 14.64 17.19 19.83
N ARG A 44 13.74 18.10 19.40
CA ARG A 44 13.16 19.12 20.28
C ARG A 44 12.11 18.56 21.23
N ASN A 45 11.57 17.37 20.97
CA ASN A 45 10.67 16.68 21.88
C ASN A 45 11.47 16.18 23.10
N PRO A 46 11.10 16.55 24.34
CA PRO A 46 11.85 16.16 25.54
C PRO A 46 12.00 14.65 25.75
N GLN A 47 10.98 13.85 25.42
CA GLN A 47 11.04 12.39 25.56
C GLN A 47 12.06 11.78 24.59
N LEU A 48 12.12 12.30 23.35
CA LEU A 48 13.09 11.85 22.36
C LEU A 48 14.50 12.34 22.68
N LYS A 49 14.64 13.59 23.13
CA LYS A 49 15.92 14.16 23.56
C LYS A 49 16.56 13.40 24.72
N ALA A 50 15.75 12.82 25.61
CA ALA A 50 16.25 12.00 26.70
C ALA A 50 16.86 10.68 26.22
N LYS A 51 16.51 10.21 25.01
CA LYS A 51 16.96 8.93 24.44
C LYS A 51 18.04 9.08 23.37
N PHE A 52 17.99 10.15 22.58
CA PHE A 52 18.85 10.35 21.41
C PHE A 52 19.74 11.59 21.59
N LYS A 53 20.96 11.53 21.06
CA LYS A 53 21.96 12.60 21.10
C LYS A 53 21.58 13.79 20.20
N ASP A 54 21.13 13.49 18.99
CA ASP A 54 20.81 14.47 17.96
C ASP A 54 19.72 13.96 16.99
N GLN A 55 19.31 14.81 16.05
CA GLN A 55 18.28 14.49 15.06
C GLN A 55 18.72 13.35 14.12
N GLY A 56 20.02 13.22 13.83
CA GLY A 56 20.53 12.20 12.93
C GLY A 56 20.38 10.80 13.52
N GLU A 57 20.80 10.62 14.78
CA GLU A 57 20.61 9.36 15.50
C GLU A 57 19.12 9.01 15.63
N LEU A 58 18.27 9.99 15.95
CA LEU A 58 16.82 9.80 16.02
C LEU A 58 16.24 9.26 14.70
N LEU A 59 16.67 9.79 13.56
CA LEU A 59 16.19 9.33 12.24
C LEU A 59 16.68 7.91 11.90
N VAL A 60 17.90 7.55 12.29
CA VAL A 60 18.40 6.16 12.15
C VAL A 60 17.54 5.18 12.97
N PHE A 61 17.11 5.59 14.17
CA PHE A 61 16.27 4.80 15.06
C PHE A 61 14.80 5.24 15.07
N ALA A 62 14.27 5.66 13.91
CA ALA A 62 12.92 6.24 13.82
C ALA A 62 11.81 5.33 14.38
N ARG A 63 11.96 4.00 14.29
CA ARG A 63 11.03 3.03 14.90
C ARG A 63 10.98 3.16 16.42
N VAL A 64 12.14 3.22 17.07
CA VAL A 64 12.23 3.42 18.53
C VAL A 64 11.68 4.78 18.93
N ALA A 65 11.96 5.83 18.15
CA ALA A 65 11.40 7.15 18.40
C ALA A 65 9.87 7.17 18.29
N ALA A 66 9.31 6.48 17.29
CA ALA A 66 7.87 6.33 17.12
C ALA A 66 7.21 5.59 18.29
N ASP A 67 7.82 4.50 18.76
CA ASP A 67 7.31 3.75 19.93
C ASP A 67 7.29 4.63 21.19
N ILE A 68 8.34 5.42 21.42
CA ILE A 68 8.41 6.36 22.55
C ILE A 68 7.28 7.40 22.51
N LEU A 69 6.90 7.87 21.32
CA LEU A 69 5.78 8.81 21.16
C LEU A 69 4.41 8.13 21.21
N GLY A 70 4.35 6.81 21.24
CA GLY A 70 3.10 6.06 21.22
C GLY A 70 2.39 6.09 19.87
N ALA A 71 3.15 5.94 18.78
CA ALA A 71 2.60 5.61 17.47
C ALA A 71 1.73 4.35 17.54
N THR A 72 0.72 4.24 16.68
CA THR A 72 -0.15 3.05 16.64
C THR A 72 0.54 1.90 15.91
N PRO A 73 0.70 0.71 16.52
CA PRO A 73 1.14 -0.48 15.80
C PRO A 73 0.09 -0.94 14.79
N MET A 74 0.51 -1.12 13.54
CA MET A 74 -0.37 -1.39 12.40
C MET A 74 -0.17 -2.79 11.84
N ASP A 75 -1.15 -3.28 11.09
CA ASP A 75 -1.07 -4.56 10.36
C ASP A 75 -0.28 -4.42 9.07
N ARG A 76 1.05 -4.54 9.18
CA ARG A 76 2.01 -4.52 8.05
C ARG A 76 1.64 -3.53 6.94
N PRO A 77 1.82 -2.21 7.17
CA PRO A 77 1.62 -1.23 6.11
C PRO A 77 2.61 -1.42 4.96
N GLU A 78 2.08 -1.61 3.75
CA GLU A 78 2.83 -1.77 2.51
C GLU A 78 2.68 -0.51 1.63
N TRP A 79 2.05 -0.59 0.45
CA TRP A 79 1.96 0.56 -0.45
C TRP A 79 0.95 1.60 0.03
N THR A 80 1.19 2.83 -0.42
CA THR A 80 0.24 3.93 -0.30
C THR A 80 0.05 4.61 -1.65
N THR A 81 -1.15 5.14 -1.88
CA THR A 81 -1.46 5.93 -3.07
C THR A 81 -2.36 7.10 -2.71
N VAL A 82 -2.23 8.21 -3.42
CA VAL A 82 -3.07 9.40 -3.24
C VAL A 82 -4.13 9.41 -4.34
N ALA A 83 -5.39 9.47 -3.94
CA ALA A 83 -6.53 9.56 -4.84
C ALA A 83 -6.78 11.01 -5.30
N PRO A 84 -7.56 11.22 -6.36
CA PRO A 84 -7.82 12.56 -6.91
C PRO A 84 -8.47 13.54 -5.93
N ASP A 85 -9.22 13.03 -4.96
CA ASP A 85 -9.85 13.80 -3.89
C ASP A 85 -8.88 14.17 -2.74
N GLY A 86 -7.61 13.77 -2.84
CA GLY A 86 -6.59 13.96 -1.80
C GLY A 86 -6.65 12.94 -0.67
N ALA A 87 -7.52 11.93 -0.74
CA ALA A 87 -7.47 10.81 0.19
C ALA A 87 -6.23 9.95 -0.06
N ILE A 88 -5.69 9.35 0.99
CA ILE A 88 -4.53 8.45 0.94
C ILE A 88 -5.03 7.05 1.26
N PHE A 89 -4.83 6.11 0.36
CA PHE A 89 -5.09 4.69 0.59
C PHE A 89 -3.82 3.99 1.06
N TRP A 90 -3.96 3.04 1.98
CA TRP A 90 -2.89 2.25 2.55
C TRP A 90 -3.28 0.78 2.47
N ALA A 91 -2.39 -0.05 1.94
CA ALA A 91 -2.50 -1.49 2.05
C ALA A 91 -1.96 -1.93 3.41
N LEU A 92 -2.79 -2.65 4.16
CA LEU A 92 -2.42 -3.28 5.42
C LEU A 92 -2.48 -4.79 5.20
N THR A 93 -1.36 -5.36 4.69
CA THR A 93 -1.37 -6.66 3.99
C THR A 93 -1.88 -7.80 4.87
N ASN A 94 -1.38 -7.94 6.10
CA ASN A 94 -1.89 -8.92 7.06
C ASN A 94 -1.22 -8.71 8.43
N ASN A 95 -1.72 -9.43 9.43
CA ASN A 95 -1.06 -9.67 10.71
C ASN A 95 -1.68 -10.90 11.41
N SER A 96 -1.31 -12.10 10.97
CA SER A 96 -1.77 -13.36 11.60
C SER A 96 -1.28 -13.53 13.04
N ARG A 97 -0.35 -12.68 13.51
CA ARG A 97 0.16 -12.66 14.89
C ARG A 97 -0.58 -11.67 15.78
N ARG A 98 -1.53 -10.88 15.24
CA ARG A 98 -2.32 -9.94 16.04
C ARG A 98 -3.20 -10.71 17.02
N THR A 99 -3.09 -10.37 18.30
CA THR A 99 -3.87 -10.99 19.37
C THR A 99 -5.02 -10.11 19.86
N GLU A 100 -4.97 -8.81 19.58
CA GLU A 100 -5.98 -7.84 20.00
C GLU A 100 -6.27 -6.84 18.89
N THR A 101 -7.54 -6.46 18.76
CA THR A 101 -7.96 -5.41 17.81
C THR A 101 -7.50 -4.04 18.29
N GLY A 102 -7.45 -3.07 17.38
CA GLY A 102 -7.09 -1.71 17.71
C GLY A 102 -7.61 -0.70 16.69
N PRO A 103 -7.41 0.61 16.95
CA PRO A 103 -7.68 1.64 15.95
C PRO A 103 -6.98 1.31 14.63
N ALA A 104 -7.72 1.34 13.53
CA ALA A 104 -7.23 1.01 12.20
C ALA A 104 -6.63 -0.40 12.06
N SER A 105 -7.03 -1.36 12.91
CA SER A 105 -6.71 -2.78 12.79
C SER A 105 -7.85 -3.61 13.42
N PRO A 106 -8.95 -3.82 12.68
CA PRO A 106 -10.24 -4.22 13.25
C PRO A 106 -10.35 -5.72 13.59
N LEU A 107 -9.45 -6.57 13.10
CA LEU A 107 -9.49 -8.02 13.26
C LEU A 107 -8.31 -8.54 14.08
N ALA A 108 -8.48 -9.64 14.82
CA ALA A 108 -7.43 -10.30 15.59
C ALA A 108 -7.73 -11.81 15.75
N PRO A 109 -7.00 -12.73 15.06
CA PRO A 109 -5.95 -12.44 14.09
C PRO A 109 -6.50 -11.76 12.83
N ASN A 110 -5.62 -11.15 12.04
CA ASN A 110 -5.96 -10.60 10.73
C ASN A 110 -5.11 -11.29 9.64
N PRO A 111 -5.47 -12.49 9.17
CA PRO A 111 -4.64 -13.21 8.21
C PRO A 111 -4.78 -12.70 6.77
N ASP A 112 -5.74 -11.81 6.49
CA ASP A 112 -6.15 -11.47 5.12
C ASP A 112 -5.93 -10.00 4.75
N GLY A 113 -5.80 -9.13 5.74
CA GLY A 113 -5.53 -7.72 5.50
C GLY A 113 -6.76 -6.87 5.23
N HIS A 114 -6.49 -5.58 5.07
CA HIS A 114 -7.51 -4.58 4.80
C HIS A 114 -6.89 -3.36 4.12
N ILE A 115 -7.74 -2.50 3.57
CA ILE A 115 -7.34 -1.23 2.97
C ILE A 115 -7.86 -0.10 3.85
N LEU A 116 -6.96 0.80 4.25
CA LEU A 116 -7.30 2.00 5.00
C LEU A 116 -7.35 3.21 4.07
N ARG A 117 -8.35 4.07 4.24
CA ARG A 117 -8.47 5.37 3.57
C ARG A 117 -8.32 6.49 4.59
N MET A 118 -7.44 7.45 4.33
CA MET A 118 -7.13 8.57 5.22
C MET A 118 -7.34 9.91 4.50
N VAL A 119 -7.88 10.91 5.19
CA VAL A 119 -7.97 12.29 4.70
C VAL A 119 -7.19 13.22 5.64
N ASP A 120 -6.17 13.89 5.11
CA ASP A 120 -5.36 14.85 5.87
C ASP A 120 -6.11 16.16 6.10
N SER A 121 -6.00 16.71 7.30
CA SER A 121 -6.72 17.94 7.69
C SER A 121 -6.30 19.21 6.94
N ASN A 122 -5.13 19.21 6.30
CA ASN A 122 -4.64 20.40 5.57
C ASN A 122 -3.82 19.99 4.35
N ASN A 123 -4.48 19.38 3.36
CA ASN A 123 -3.92 19.08 2.05
C ASN A 123 -2.50 18.47 2.12
N HIS A 124 -2.39 17.36 2.85
CA HIS A 124 -1.15 16.60 3.10
C HIS A 124 -0.07 17.33 3.92
N THR A 125 -0.36 18.49 4.51
CA THR A 125 0.57 19.21 5.40
C THR A 125 0.04 19.35 6.83
N GLY A 126 -1.17 18.86 7.09
CA GLY A 126 -1.79 18.87 8.40
C GLY A 126 -1.10 17.94 9.40
N THR A 127 -1.42 18.16 10.67
CA THR A 127 -0.98 17.31 11.79
C THR A 127 -2.10 16.44 12.36
N ARG A 128 -3.26 16.46 11.72
CA ARG A 128 -4.45 15.65 12.03
C ARG A 128 -5.02 15.04 10.77
N PHE A 129 -5.78 13.97 10.92
CA PHE A 129 -6.48 13.30 9.83
C PHE A 129 -7.74 12.60 10.32
N THR A 130 -8.62 12.26 9.38
CA THR A 130 -9.68 11.28 9.59
C THR A 130 -9.37 10.02 8.78
N TRP A 131 -9.95 8.89 9.15
CA TRP A 131 -9.71 7.61 8.49
C TRP A 131 -10.94 6.69 8.51
N THR A 132 -11.02 5.82 7.51
CA THR A 132 -12.01 4.74 7.37
C THR A 132 -11.34 3.48 6.81
N ILE A 133 -12.03 2.34 6.86
CA ILE A 133 -11.59 1.08 6.27
C ILE A 133 -12.62 0.68 5.21
N PRO A 134 -12.44 1.06 3.93
CA PRO A 134 -13.38 0.72 2.87
C PRO A 134 -13.43 -0.77 2.52
N PHE A 135 -12.34 -1.52 2.77
CA PHE A 135 -12.27 -2.94 2.43
C PHE A 135 -11.59 -3.74 3.54
N ILE A 136 -12.27 -4.78 4.03
CA ILE A 136 -11.69 -5.86 4.82
C ILE A 136 -11.65 -7.09 3.90
N ALA A 137 -10.46 -7.63 3.62
CA ALA A 137 -10.30 -8.64 2.58
C ALA A 137 -11.08 -9.93 2.89
N GLU A 138 -11.12 -10.33 4.17
CA GLU A 138 -11.89 -11.48 4.68
C GLU A 138 -13.39 -11.42 4.27
N GLU A 139 -13.98 -10.22 4.20
CA GLU A 139 -15.40 -10.06 3.85
C GLU A 139 -15.71 -10.47 2.41
N THR A 140 -14.70 -10.52 1.53
CA THR A 140 -14.86 -10.87 0.10
C THR A 140 -14.87 -12.37 -0.17
N HIS A 141 -14.62 -13.21 0.85
CA HIS A 141 -14.38 -14.64 0.66
C HIS A 141 -15.64 -15.43 0.33
N GLU A 142 -16.82 -14.92 0.66
CA GLU A 142 -18.10 -15.58 0.35
C GLU A 142 -18.69 -15.13 -1.01
N ASP A 143 -18.18 -14.06 -1.60
CA ASP A 143 -18.76 -13.38 -2.78
C ASP A 143 -18.40 -14.02 -4.14
N GLY A 144 -17.88 -15.25 -4.12
CA GLY A 144 -17.39 -15.96 -5.31
C GLY A 144 -15.95 -15.61 -5.68
N ASP A 145 -15.42 -16.27 -6.71
CA ASP A 145 -13.98 -16.23 -6.96
C ASP A 145 -13.52 -14.88 -7.48
N GLU A 146 -14.30 -14.16 -8.30
CA GLU A 146 -13.84 -12.94 -9.01
C GLU A 146 -13.61 -11.71 -8.13
N THR A 147 -14.17 -11.70 -6.92
CA THR A 147 -14.08 -10.60 -5.94
C THR A 147 -13.19 -10.95 -4.75
N THR A 148 -12.99 -12.24 -4.48
CA THR A 148 -12.14 -12.73 -3.38
C THR A 148 -10.68 -12.33 -3.56
N PHE A 149 -10.11 -11.72 -2.53
CA PHE A 149 -8.67 -11.49 -2.39
C PHE A 149 -8.21 -11.57 -0.92
N SER A 150 -6.91 -11.72 -0.73
CA SER A 150 -6.21 -11.59 0.55
C SER A 150 -4.89 -10.86 0.34
N ASP A 151 -4.26 -10.41 1.42
CA ASP A 151 -2.93 -9.82 1.42
C ASP A 151 -2.76 -8.67 0.40
N PRO A 152 -3.61 -7.62 0.45
CA PRO A 152 -3.44 -6.48 -0.43
C PRO A 152 -2.07 -5.84 -0.19
N ASP A 153 -1.34 -5.54 -1.26
CA ASP A 153 0.00 -4.96 -1.20
C ASP A 153 0.07 -3.73 -2.12
N ALA A 154 0.27 -3.94 -3.42
CA ALA A 154 0.43 -2.84 -4.36
C ALA A 154 -0.89 -2.06 -4.53
N LEU A 155 -0.81 -0.73 -4.51
CA LEU A 155 -1.98 0.13 -4.69
C LEU A 155 -1.75 1.22 -5.72
N TRP A 156 -2.78 1.51 -6.51
CA TRP A 156 -2.85 2.71 -7.34
C TRP A 156 -4.27 3.26 -7.41
N ALA A 157 -4.46 4.50 -6.98
CA ALA A 157 -5.72 5.22 -7.11
C ALA A 157 -5.70 6.03 -8.41
N ASP A 158 -6.69 5.79 -9.25
CA ASP A 158 -6.71 6.36 -10.59
C ASP A 158 -7.51 7.67 -10.66
N PRO A 159 -7.37 8.45 -11.75
CA PRO A 159 -8.10 9.72 -11.92
C PRO A 159 -9.62 9.63 -11.90
N ASP A 160 -10.21 8.45 -12.15
CA ASP A 160 -11.67 8.26 -12.11
C ASP A 160 -12.16 7.80 -10.73
N GLY A 161 -11.26 7.70 -9.73
CA GLY A 161 -11.60 7.31 -8.36
C GLY A 161 -11.57 5.81 -8.08
N ARG A 162 -11.11 4.99 -9.03
CA ARG A 162 -10.94 3.55 -8.84
C ARG A 162 -9.64 3.25 -8.10
N LEU A 163 -9.64 2.16 -7.35
CA LEU A 163 -8.47 1.65 -6.66
C LEU A 163 -8.02 0.33 -7.30
N PHE A 164 -6.83 0.32 -7.86
CA PHE A 164 -6.17 -0.88 -8.34
C PHE A 164 -5.40 -1.51 -7.18
N ILE A 165 -5.55 -2.82 -7.00
CA ILE A 165 -5.04 -3.57 -5.85
C ILE A 165 -4.28 -4.78 -6.36
N GLY A 166 -2.95 -4.81 -6.18
CA GLY A 166 -2.13 -6.00 -6.35
C GLY A 166 -2.04 -6.76 -5.03
N THR A 167 -1.90 -8.09 -5.09
CA THR A 167 -1.83 -8.94 -3.89
C THR A 167 -0.47 -9.64 -3.78
N ASP A 168 0.00 -9.80 -2.54
CA ASP A 168 1.18 -10.58 -2.17
C ASP A 168 0.90 -11.42 -0.92
N GLY A 169 0.44 -12.65 -1.14
CA GLY A 169 0.36 -13.61 -0.04
C GLY A 169 -0.48 -14.84 -0.35
N GLY A 170 -1.01 -15.42 0.72
CA GLY A 170 -1.77 -16.66 0.69
C GLY A 170 -3.22 -16.38 0.29
N GLN A 171 -3.47 -16.37 -1.02
CA GLN A 171 -4.82 -16.19 -1.54
C GLN A 171 -5.75 -17.35 -1.15
N LYS A 172 -7.05 -17.06 -1.05
CA LYS A 172 -8.07 -18.08 -0.79
C LYS A 172 -8.48 -18.81 -2.05
N LYS A 173 -9.22 -19.92 -1.86
CA LYS A 173 -9.86 -20.70 -2.93
C LYS A 173 -8.87 -21.16 -4.01
N ASP A 174 -7.64 -21.46 -3.60
CA ASP A 174 -6.54 -21.86 -4.48
C ASP A 174 -6.26 -20.87 -5.64
N LEU A 175 -6.62 -19.59 -5.44
CA LEU A 175 -6.33 -18.53 -6.40
C LEU A 175 -4.84 -18.20 -6.39
N ASN A 176 -4.33 -17.71 -7.54
CA ASN A 176 -3.03 -17.05 -7.58
C ASN A 176 -3.17 -15.59 -7.15
N ASN A 177 -2.03 -14.94 -6.86
CA ASN A 177 -2.00 -13.50 -6.70
C ASN A 177 -2.54 -12.78 -7.94
N GLN A 178 -3.02 -11.56 -7.76
CA GLN A 178 -3.95 -10.95 -8.69
C GLN A 178 -3.86 -9.42 -8.69
N LEU A 179 -4.33 -8.82 -9.77
CA LEU A 179 -4.63 -7.40 -9.84
C LEU A 179 -6.15 -7.22 -9.89
N LEU A 180 -6.71 -6.54 -8.91
CA LEU A 180 -8.12 -6.17 -8.84
C LEU A 180 -8.30 -4.67 -9.12
N VAL A 181 -9.54 -4.30 -9.46
CA VAL A 181 -10.02 -2.93 -9.53
C VAL A 181 -11.24 -2.82 -8.62
N ALA A 182 -11.23 -1.83 -7.74
CA ALA A 182 -12.30 -1.60 -6.79
C ALA A 182 -12.83 -0.17 -6.88
N ASP A 183 -14.10 0.01 -6.55
CA ASP A 183 -14.71 1.31 -6.31
C ASP A 183 -14.89 1.50 -4.79
N PRO A 184 -14.06 2.33 -4.14
CA PRO A 184 -14.15 2.56 -2.69
C PRO A 184 -15.45 3.22 -2.23
N ALA A 185 -16.25 3.81 -3.12
CA ALA A 185 -17.51 4.46 -2.78
C ALA A 185 -18.69 3.47 -2.74
N THR A 186 -18.67 2.46 -3.61
CA THR A 186 -19.74 1.45 -3.71
C THR A 186 -19.38 0.10 -3.10
N GLY A 187 -18.08 -0.16 -2.89
CA GLY A 187 -17.57 -1.47 -2.45
C GLY A 187 -17.43 -2.48 -3.59
N ALA A 188 -17.77 -2.11 -4.84
CA ALA A 188 -17.67 -3.03 -5.97
C ALA A 188 -16.20 -3.38 -6.27
N ILE A 189 -15.93 -4.66 -6.53
CA ILE A 189 -14.59 -5.19 -6.84
C ILE A 189 -14.68 -6.04 -8.12
N SER A 190 -13.64 -6.02 -8.94
CA SER A 190 -13.50 -6.91 -10.09
C SER A 190 -12.04 -7.29 -10.31
N ARG A 191 -11.76 -8.58 -10.51
CA ARG A 191 -10.43 -9.05 -10.92
C ARG A 191 -10.13 -8.65 -12.36
N LEU A 192 -8.99 -7.99 -12.58
CA LEU A 192 -8.50 -7.60 -13.90
C LEU A 192 -7.49 -8.62 -14.45
N PHE A 193 -6.66 -9.20 -13.58
CA PHE A 193 -5.57 -10.09 -13.94
C PHE A 193 -5.28 -11.07 -12.81
N THR A 194 -4.88 -12.28 -13.17
CA THR A 194 -4.35 -13.28 -12.23
C THR A 194 -2.95 -13.66 -12.68
N GLY A 195 -2.05 -13.79 -11.71
CA GLY A 195 -0.70 -14.25 -11.86
C GLY A 195 -0.60 -15.75 -12.10
N VAL A 196 0.59 -16.27 -11.84
CA VAL A 196 0.95 -17.68 -11.97
C VAL A 196 1.31 -18.27 -10.61
N ALA A 197 1.48 -19.59 -10.55
CA ALA A 197 1.80 -20.26 -9.30
C ALA A 197 3.05 -19.66 -8.62
N GLY A 198 2.92 -19.31 -7.34
CA GLY A 198 4.02 -18.84 -6.49
C GLY A 198 4.56 -17.44 -6.80
N ASP A 199 3.84 -16.65 -7.63
CA ASP A 199 4.17 -15.25 -7.85
C ASP A 199 3.51 -14.32 -6.82
N GLU A 200 3.84 -13.04 -6.91
CA GLU A 200 3.03 -11.92 -6.41
C GLU A 200 2.73 -10.95 -7.56
N ILE A 201 1.68 -10.12 -7.42
CA ILE A 201 1.37 -9.07 -8.38
C ILE A 201 1.70 -7.71 -7.78
N THR A 202 2.79 -7.10 -8.28
CA THR A 202 3.35 -5.88 -7.69
C THR A 202 3.76 -4.86 -8.73
N GLY A 203 3.84 -3.60 -8.32
CA GLY A 203 4.05 -2.46 -9.21
C GLY A 203 2.84 -2.20 -10.10
N VAL A 204 2.41 -0.93 -10.14
CA VAL A 204 1.35 -0.49 -11.03
C VAL A 204 1.71 0.88 -11.56
N THR A 205 1.74 1.02 -12.88
CA THR A 205 1.85 2.32 -13.54
C THR A 205 1.10 2.29 -14.87
N VAL A 206 0.80 3.45 -15.44
CA VAL A 206 0.00 3.59 -16.66
C VAL A 206 0.60 4.60 -17.62
N THR A 207 0.32 4.45 -18.90
CA THR A 207 0.55 5.55 -19.86
C THR A 207 -0.32 6.76 -19.50
N PRO A 208 0.08 7.99 -19.91
CA PRO A 208 -0.72 9.20 -19.62
C PRO A 208 -2.17 9.14 -20.11
N ASP A 209 -2.44 8.41 -21.20
CA ASP A 209 -3.79 8.17 -21.73
C ASP A 209 -4.54 7.00 -21.07
N ARG A 210 -3.89 6.30 -20.12
CA ARG A 210 -4.38 5.15 -19.35
C ARG A 210 -4.80 3.93 -20.19
N LYS A 211 -4.35 3.84 -21.44
CA LYS A 211 -4.67 2.73 -22.35
C LYS A 211 -3.75 1.51 -22.19
N ASN A 212 -2.59 1.72 -21.57
CA ASN A 212 -1.65 0.65 -21.25
C ASN A 212 -1.35 0.72 -19.76
N LEU A 213 -1.66 -0.36 -19.05
CA LEU A 213 -1.28 -0.55 -17.66
C LEU A 213 -0.09 -1.51 -17.60
N PHE A 214 0.93 -1.14 -16.84
CA PHE A 214 2.09 -1.96 -16.56
C PHE A 214 2.00 -2.46 -15.12
N THR A 215 2.13 -3.77 -14.95
CA THR A 215 2.25 -4.43 -13.64
C THR A 215 3.27 -5.55 -13.73
N ASN A 216 3.75 -6.09 -12.61
CA ASN A 216 4.75 -7.15 -12.62
C ASN A 216 4.19 -8.42 -11.99
N THR A 217 4.58 -9.55 -12.56
CA THR A 217 4.66 -10.81 -11.82
C THR A 217 6.08 -10.90 -11.27
N GLN A 218 6.22 -10.92 -9.94
CA GLN A 218 7.50 -11.07 -9.26
C GLN A 218 7.62 -12.52 -8.77
N HIS A 219 8.85 -13.04 -8.82
CA HIS A 219 9.26 -14.36 -8.35
C HIS A 219 8.30 -15.51 -8.74
N PRO A 220 7.86 -15.64 -10.00
CA PRO A 220 7.01 -16.74 -10.41
C PRO A 220 7.62 -18.10 -10.04
N GLY A 221 6.84 -18.93 -9.36
CA GLY A 221 7.27 -20.23 -8.83
C GLY A 221 8.38 -20.16 -7.78
N ASN A 222 8.75 -18.98 -7.27
CA ASN A 222 9.98 -18.74 -6.51
C ASN A 222 11.23 -19.29 -7.22
N GLY A 223 11.26 -19.20 -8.56
CA GLY A 223 12.33 -19.77 -9.38
C GLY A 223 12.24 -21.28 -9.60
N ASN A 224 11.20 -21.96 -9.12
CA ASN A 224 11.01 -23.40 -9.32
C ASN A 224 10.35 -23.71 -10.68
N PRO A 225 11.07 -24.31 -11.64
CA PRO A 225 10.54 -24.62 -12.97
C PRO A 225 9.48 -25.72 -12.97
N THR A 226 9.31 -26.49 -11.89
CA THR A 226 8.23 -27.49 -11.79
C THR A 226 6.89 -26.87 -11.36
N ALA A 227 6.91 -25.65 -10.81
CA ALA A 227 5.70 -24.91 -10.43
C ALA A 227 5.18 -24.07 -11.60
N THR A 228 6.08 -23.36 -12.30
CA THR A 228 5.78 -22.57 -13.49
C THR A 228 7.06 -22.31 -14.28
N ASN A 229 6.93 -22.08 -15.59
CA ASN A 229 8.03 -21.66 -16.46
C ASN A 229 7.78 -20.26 -17.03
N PHE A 230 6.77 -19.53 -16.50
CA PHE A 230 6.37 -18.21 -17.00
C PHE A 230 7.58 -17.25 -17.08
N PRO A 231 7.74 -16.49 -18.17
CA PRO A 231 6.80 -16.31 -19.29
C PRO A 231 6.97 -17.33 -20.43
N ALA A 232 7.87 -18.31 -20.30
CA ALA A 232 8.03 -19.36 -21.30
C ALA A 232 6.85 -20.37 -21.21
N PRO A 233 6.59 -21.13 -22.29
CA PRO A 233 5.69 -22.28 -22.23
C PRO A 233 6.14 -23.28 -21.16
N THR A 234 5.17 -23.96 -20.54
CA THR A 234 5.44 -24.95 -19.49
C THR A 234 6.22 -26.14 -20.06
N ASP A 235 7.40 -26.38 -19.52
CA ASP A 235 8.28 -27.51 -19.87
C ASP A 235 8.84 -28.24 -18.63
N GLY A 236 8.62 -27.70 -17.41
CA GLY A 236 9.13 -28.27 -16.17
C GLY A 236 10.64 -28.05 -15.94
N VAL A 237 11.33 -27.33 -16.82
CA VAL A 237 12.81 -27.21 -16.85
C VAL A 237 13.26 -25.76 -16.96
N THR A 238 12.62 -24.95 -17.78
CA THR A 238 12.98 -23.54 -18.00
C THR A 238 12.71 -22.72 -16.76
N ILE A 239 13.73 -22.09 -16.20
CA ILE A 239 13.59 -21.27 -14.99
C ILE A 239 12.60 -20.11 -15.23
N PRO A 240 11.57 -19.97 -14.40
CA PRO A 240 10.61 -18.87 -14.51
C PRO A 240 11.28 -17.53 -14.21
N ARG A 241 10.74 -16.45 -14.76
CA ARG A 241 11.36 -15.12 -14.73
C ARG A 241 10.36 -14.03 -14.41
N ASP A 242 10.76 -13.15 -13.49
CA ASP A 242 10.08 -11.88 -13.25
C ASP A 242 9.84 -11.15 -14.56
N SER A 243 8.64 -10.63 -14.72
CA SER A 243 8.21 -10.01 -15.98
C SER A 243 7.27 -8.84 -15.73
N THR A 244 7.50 -7.76 -16.47
CA THR A 244 6.52 -6.68 -16.60
C THR A 244 5.48 -7.05 -17.65
N ILE A 245 4.23 -7.04 -17.24
CA ILE A 245 3.04 -7.31 -18.05
C ILE A 245 2.44 -5.99 -18.50
N VAL A 246 2.09 -5.90 -19.79
CA VAL A 246 1.33 -4.78 -20.34
C VAL A 246 -0.10 -5.22 -20.58
N ILE A 247 -1.03 -4.64 -19.83
CA ILE A 247 -2.47 -4.88 -19.95
C ILE A 247 -3.07 -3.78 -20.82
N THR A 248 -3.74 -4.18 -21.89
CA THR A 248 -4.45 -3.28 -22.81
C THR A 248 -5.86 -3.78 -23.07
N LYS A 249 -6.83 -2.88 -23.17
CA LYS A 249 -8.20 -3.24 -23.56
C LYS A 249 -8.25 -3.52 -25.06
N LYS A 250 -8.90 -4.61 -25.48
CA LYS A 250 -8.98 -5.02 -26.91
C LYS A 250 -9.55 -3.94 -27.84
N ASN A 251 -10.43 -3.08 -27.32
CA ASN A 251 -11.04 -1.98 -28.08
C ASN A 251 -10.24 -0.66 -27.98
N GLY A 252 -9.06 -0.66 -27.38
CA GLY A 252 -8.21 0.54 -27.20
C GLY A 252 -8.76 1.55 -26.17
N GLY A 253 -9.72 1.16 -25.35
CA GLY A 253 -10.24 1.96 -24.24
C GLY A 253 -9.30 2.03 -23.04
N ILE A 254 -9.68 2.83 -22.05
CA ILE A 254 -8.97 2.96 -20.77
C ILE A 254 -9.03 1.62 -20.02
N VAL A 255 -7.91 1.21 -19.42
CA VAL A 255 -7.85 -0.02 -18.63
C VAL A 255 -8.69 0.12 -17.37
N GLY A 256 -9.47 -0.92 -17.03
CA GLY A 256 -10.37 -0.93 -15.87
C GLY A 256 -11.67 -0.15 -16.04
N SER A 257 -11.93 0.43 -17.23
CA SER A 257 -13.17 1.15 -17.56
C SER A 257 -14.22 0.26 -18.22
#